data_AF-A0A7X0RTV9-F1
#
_entry.id   AF-A0A7X0RTV9-F1
#
_cell.length_a   1.000
_cell.length_b   1.000
_cell.length_c   1.000
_cell.angle_alpha   90.00
_cell.angle_beta   90.00
_cell.angle_gamma   90.00
#
_symmetry.space_group_name_H-M   'P 1'
#
loop_
_entity.id
_entity.type
_entity.pdbx_description
1 polymer ?
#
loop_
_entity_poly.entity_id
_entity_poly.type
_entity_poly.pdbx_seq_one_letter_code
_entity_poly.pdbx_strand_id
1 'polypeptide(L)'
;MAAKPMTAWRRSLWIAVISLLVIYVGFFPSPTAELAVRKHLFFSFHPIKAFTEEVRAGSIRNDARYGDLYFVDSVALPAIYVRHNFLGYRVTSAGTGP
;
A
#
# COMPACT_ATOMS: atom_id res chain seq x y z
N MET A 1 -6.72 -21.53 32.38
CA MET A 1 -5.45 -20.78 32.35
C MET A 1 -5.76 -19.30 32.30
N ALA A 2 -5.55 -18.55 33.38
CA ALA A 2 -5.82 -17.12 33.41
C ALA A 2 -4.65 -16.34 32.78
N ALA A 3 -4.93 -15.52 31.76
CA ALA A 3 -3.93 -14.64 31.16
C ALA A 3 -3.48 -13.62 32.21
N LYS A 4 -2.20 -13.69 32.62
CA LYS A 4 -1.62 -12.77 33.59
C LYS A 4 -1.71 -11.33 33.04
N PRO A 5 -2.28 -10.36 33.76
CA PRO A 5 -2.48 -9.02 33.23
C PRO A 5 -1.12 -8.40 32.89
N MET A 6 -0.97 -7.95 31.64
CA MET A 6 0.22 -7.23 31.20
C MET A 6 0.40 -5.97 32.07
N THR A 7 1.61 -5.80 32.61
CA THR A 7 2.01 -4.60 33.37
C THR A 7 1.86 -3.34 32.51
N ALA A 8 1.56 -2.19 33.14
CA ALA A 8 1.28 -0.93 32.44
C ALA A 8 2.41 -0.51 31.46
N TRP A 9 3.67 -0.78 31.84
CA TRP A 9 4.85 -0.60 30.99
C TRP A 9 4.81 -1.45 29.71
N ARG A 10 4.45 -2.74 29.82
CA ARG A 10 4.30 -3.62 28.65
C ARG A 10 3.22 -3.09 27.71
N ARG A 11 2.07 -2.65 28.23
CA ARG A 11 0.99 -2.07 27.41
C ARG A 11 1.46 -0.83 26.63
N SER A 12 2.19 0.07 27.28
CA SER A 12 2.78 1.25 26.63
C SER A 12 3.77 0.88 25.53
N LEU A 13 4.64 -0.10 25.77
CA LEU A 13 5.57 -0.61 24.76
C LEU A 13 4.84 -1.17 23.53
N TRP A 14 3.79 -1.96 23.74
CA TRP A 14 2.99 -2.49 22.63
C TRP A 14 2.29 -1.37 21.85
N ILE A 15 1.72 -0.37 22.53
CA ILE A 15 1.13 0.78 21.85
C ILE A 15 2.19 1.50 21.01
N ALA A 16 3.38 1.77 21.58
CA ALA A 16 4.47 2.43 20.86
C ALA A 16 4.92 1.62 19.62
N VAL A 17 5.07 0.31 19.75
CA VAL A 17 5.46 -0.59 18.65
C VAL A 17 4.38 -0.62 17.58
N ILE A 18 3.10 -0.74 17.95
CA ILE A 18 1.98 -0.74 17.01
C ILE A 18 1.89 0.60 16.29
N SER A 19 1.98 1.72 17.00
CA SER A 19 1.98 3.05 16.41
C SER A 19 3.12 3.23 15.42
N LEU A 20 4.34 2.79 15.77
CA LEU A 20 5.48 2.82 14.87
C LEU A 20 5.25 1.95 13.62
N LEU A 21 4.67 0.77 13.79
CA LEU A 21 4.37 -0.14 12.69
C LEU A 21 3.30 0.44 11.75
N VAL A 22 2.27 1.10 12.28
CA VAL A 22 1.25 1.80 11.47
C VAL A 22 1.87 2.95 10.68
N ILE A 23 2.75 3.75 11.29
CA ILE A 23 3.47 4.83 10.60
C ILE A 23 4.37 4.24 9.51
N TYR A 24 5.11 3.18 9.81
CA TYR A 24 5.95 2.50 8.82
C TYR A 24 5.11 2.00 7.64
N VAL A 25 4.08 1.19 7.90
CA VAL A 25 3.22 0.65 6.84
C VAL A 25 2.48 1.74 6.08
N GLY A 26 2.12 2.87 6.71
CA GLY A 26 1.44 3.99 6.05
C GLY A 26 2.36 4.81 5.15
N PHE A 27 3.55 5.18 5.63
CA PHE A 27 4.41 6.16 4.95
C PHE A 27 5.55 5.55 4.14
N PHE A 28 6.03 4.34 4.47
CA PHE A 28 7.14 3.75 3.73
C PHE A 28 6.71 3.19 2.36
N PRO A 29 7.60 3.22 1.35
CA PRO A 29 7.37 2.54 0.08
C PRO A 29 7.23 1.03 0.27
N SER A 30 6.46 0.40 -0.60
CA SER A 30 6.26 -1.05 -0.59
C SER A 30 7.42 -1.76 -1.27
N PRO A 31 7.77 -2.99 -0.86
CA PRO A 31 8.86 -3.74 -1.48
C PRO A 31 8.56 -4.19 -2.91
N THR A 32 7.29 -4.34 -3.29
CA THR A 32 6.88 -4.65 -4.67
C THR A 32 5.85 -3.64 -5.18
N ALA A 33 5.78 -3.50 -6.52
CA ALA A 33 4.81 -2.62 -7.16
C ALA A 33 3.36 -3.05 -6.86
N GLU A 34 3.08 -4.35 -6.88
CA GLU A 34 1.76 -4.89 -6.54
C GLU A 34 1.35 -4.53 -5.12
N LEU A 35 2.26 -4.67 -4.14
CA LEU A 35 1.98 -4.27 -2.75
C LEU A 35 1.75 -2.76 -2.63
N ALA A 36 2.38 -1.93 -3.47
CA ALA A 36 2.11 -0.49 -3.50
C ALA A 36 0.69 -0.20 -3.98
N VAL A 37 0.25 -0.89 -5.04
CA VAL A 37 -1.11 -0.78 -5.59
C VAL A 37 -2.15 -1.27 -4.58
N ARG A 38 -1.97 -2.46 -4.00
CA ARG A 38 -2.87 -3.01 -2.97
C ARG A 38 -2.94 -2.12 -1.73
N LYS A 39 -1.79 -1.62 -1.27
CA LYS A 39 -1.73 -0.65 -0.16
C LYS A 39 -2.52 0.61 -0.50
N HIS A 40 -2.37 1.15 -1.70
CA HIS A 40 -3.13 2.32 -2.13
C HIS A 40 -4.65 2.03 -2.16
N LEU A 41 -5.08 0.90 -2.72
CA LEU A 41 -6.48 0.47 -2.71
C LEU A 41 -7.05 0.34 -1.30
N PHE A 42 -6.26 -0.21 -0.37
CA PHE A 42 -6.64 -0.36 1.02
C PHE A 42 -6.90 1.00 1.69
N PHE A 43 -6.02 1.98 1.46
CA PHE A 43 -6.17 3.34 1.99
C PHE A 43 -7.21 4.19 1.23
N SER A 44 -7.53 3.86 -0.02
CA SER A 44 -8.54 4.53 -0.85
C SER A 44 -9.97 3.97 -0.63
N PHE A 45 -10.28 3.49 0.57
CA PHE A 45 -11.60 2.95 0.96
C PHE A 45 -12.08 1.73 0.16
N HIS A 46 -11.16 0.97 -0.45
CA HIS A 46 -11.48 -0.29 -1.14
C HIS A 46 -10.71 -1.49 -0.53
N PRO A 47 -10.89 -1.77 0.78
CA PRO A 47 -10.10 -2.80 1.48
C PRO A 47 -10.35 -4.20 0.93
N ILE A 48 -11.59 -4.54 0.56
CA ILE A 48 -11.93 -5.85 -0.02
C ILE A 48 -11.20 -6.04 -1.36
N LYS A 49 -11.28 -5.01 -2.22
CA LYS A 49 -10.68 -5.03 -3.56
C LYS A 49 -9.16 -5.10 -3.52
N ALA A 50 -8.53 -4.53 -2.49
CA ALA A 50 -7.08 -4.65 -2.28
C ALA A 50 -6.60 -6.10 -2.15
N PHE A 51 -7.46 -7.02 -1.72
CA PHE A 51 -7.13 -8.45 -1.60
C PHE A 51 -7.64 -9.28 -2.77
N THR A 52 -8.83 -8.97 -3.28
CA THR A 52 -9.51 -9.80 -4.28
C THR A 52 -9.15 -9.46 -5.72
N GLU A 53 -8.75 -8.22 -6.00
CA GLU A 53 -8.49 -7.79 -7.37
C GLU A 53 -7.11 -8.21 -7.86
N GLU A 54 -7.07 -8.56 -9.14
CA GLU A 54 -5.84 -8.80 -9.86
C GLU A 54 -5.22 -7.47 -10.29
N VAL A 55 -3.93 -7.29 -10.01
CA VAL A 55 -3.16 -6.12 -10.45
C VAL A 55 -2.46 -6.48 -11.75
N ARG A 56 -2.91 -5.91 -12.87
CA ARG A 56 -2.35 -6.17 -14.20
C ARG A 56 -1.31 -5.13 -14.55
N ALA A 57 -0.17 -5.55 -15.10
CA ALA A 57 0.80 -4.58 -15.62
C ALA A 57 0.28 -3.95 -16.91
N GLY A 58 0.35 -2.63 -17.01
CA GLY A 58 0.02 -1.88 -18.21
C GLY A 58 1.16 -1.89 -19.24
N SER A 59 0.90 -1.29 -20.40
CA SER A 59 1.88 -1.16 -21.48
C SER A 59 2.95 -0.09 -21.20
N ILE A 60 2.63 0.92 -20.38
CA ILE A 60 3.55 2.00 -20.02
C ILE A 60 4.49 1.52 -18.91
N ARG A 61 5.79 1.51 -19.20
CA ARG A 61 6.85 1.15 -18.26
C ARG A 61 7.94 2.22 -18.27
N ASN A 62 8.51 2.51 -17.10
CA ASN A 62 9.56 3.50 -16.90
C ASN A 62 9.24 4.92 -17.43
N ASP A 63 7.99 5.38 -17.27
CA ASP A 63 7.69 6.78 -17.57
C ASP A 63 8.44 7.71 -16.60
N ALA A 64 9.15 8.71 -17.14
CA ALA A 64 10.00 9.59 -16.34
C ALA A 64 9.22 10.46 -15.33
N ARG A 65 7.93 10.72 -15.60
CA ARG A 65 7.06 11.50 -14.70
C ARG A 65 6.31 10.60 -13.73
N TYR A 66 5.71 9.52 -14.21
CA TYR A 66 4.72 8.75 -13.44
C TYR A 66 5.20 7.36 -13.03
N GLY A 67 6.14 6.74 -13.76
CA GLY A 67 6.67 5.40 -13.50
C GLY A 67 5.99 4.31 -14.33
N ASP A 68 5.79 3.15 -13.73
CA ASP A 68 5.14 2.00 -14.35
C ASP A 68 3.62 2.07 -14.16
N LEU A 69 2.87 1.76 -15.21
CA LEU A 69 1.40 1.72 -15.14
C LEU A 69 0.90 0.34 -14.75
N TYR A 70 -0.08 0.30 -13.87
CA TYR A 70 -0.81 -0.89 -13.46
C TYR A 70 -2.32 -0.66 -13.57
N PHE A 71 -3.06 -1.71 -13.89
CA PHE A 71 -4.50 -1.71 -14.04
C PHE A 71 -5.18 -2.57 -12.98
N VAL A 72 -6.30 -2.06 -12.47
CA VAL A 72 -7.20 -2.74 -11.54
C VAL A 72 -8.63 -2.54 -12.04
N ASP A 73 -9.19 -3.55 -12.72
CA ASP A 73 -10.40 -3.38 -13.54
C ASP A 73 -11.65 -3.00 -12.74
N SER A 74 -11.73 -3.38 -11.46
CA SER A 74 -12.94 -3.25 -10.66
C SER A 74 -13.00 -1.98 -9.79
N VAL A 75 -12.16 -0.97 -10.00
CA VAL A 75 -12.16 0.28 -9.23
C VAL A 75 -12.45 1.51 -10.08
N ALA A 76 -12.94 2.58 -9.44
CA ALA A 76 -13.29 3.84 -10.11
C ALA A 76 -12.08 4.48 -10.82
N LEU A 77 -10.88 4.24 -10.32
CA LEU A 77 -9.61 4.69 -10.89
C LEU A 77 -8.76 3.46 -11.26
N PRO A 78 -9.05 2.81 -12.40
CA PRO A 78 -8.39 1.56 -12.76
C PRO A 78 -6.91 1.76 -13.08
N ALA A 79 -6.48 2.94 -13.52
CA ALA A 79 -5.11 3.21 -13.92
C ALA A 79 -4.29 3.77 -12.76
N ILE A 80 -3.29 3.02 -12.31
CA ILE A 80 -2.47 3.34 -11.15
C ILE A 80 -1.00 3.38 -11.57
N TYR A 81 -0.37 4.52 -11.40
CA TYR A 81 1.04 4.72 -11.68
C TYR A 81 1.88 4.47 -10.43
N VAL A 82 2.90 3.64 -10.57
CA VAL A 82 3.81 3.24 -9.50
C VAL A 82 5.23 3.62 -9.90
N ARG A 83 5.90 4.38 -9.05
CA ARG A 83 7.30 4.72 -9.23
C ARG A 83 8.17 3.89 -8.29
N HIS A 84 9.27 3.38 -8.84
CA HIS A 84 10.32 2.71 -8.09
C HIS A 84 11.44 3.69 -7.75
N ASN A 85 11.83 3.72 -6.47
CA ASN A 85 13.01 4.43 -5.98
C ASN A 85 13.85 3.45 -5.13
N PHE A 86 15.03 3.88 -4.68
CA PHE A 86 15.92 3.07 -3.82
C PHE A 86 15.23 2.47 -2.58
N LEU A 87 14.24 3.18 -2.02
CA LEU A 87 13.48 2.73 -0.84
C LEU A 87 12.31 1.79 -1.16
N GLY A 88 11.99 1.56 -2.44
CA GLY A 88 10.90 0.70 -2.90
C GLY A 88 9.92 1.39 -3.84
N TYR A 89 8.70 0.85 -3.89
CA TYR A 89 7.63 1.22 -4.81
C TYR A 89 6.57 2.09 -4.13
N ARG A 90 6.17 3.16 -4.79
CA ARG A 90 5.13 4.07 -4.30
C ARG A 90 4.19 4.46 -5.43
N VAL A 91 2.89 4.48 -5.14
CA VAL A 91 1.88 5.03 -6.05
C VAL A 91 2.07 6.55 -6.14
N THR A 92 2.22 7.05 -7.36
CA THR A 92 2.45 8.48 -7.66
C THR A 92 1.17 9.16 -8.14
N SER A 93 0.33 8.43 -8.89
CA SER A 93 -0.91 8.93 -9.45
C SER A 93 -1.89 7.78 -9.63
N ALA A 94 -3.18 8.06 -9.47
CA ALA A 94 -4.27 7.16 -9.79
C ALA A 94 -5.31 7.94 -10.61
N GLY A 95 -5.84 7.34 -11.65
CA GLY A 95 -6.71 7.99 -12.61
C GLY A 95 -7.64 7.00 -13.28
N THR A 96 -8.51 7.52 -14.14
CA THR A 96 -9.36 6.70 -15.02
C THR A 96 -8.60 6.08 -16.20
N GLY A 97 -7.33 6.46 -16.38
CA GLY A 97 -6.49 6.15 -17.53
C GLY A 97 -5.87 7.43 -18.09
N PRO A 98 -4.96 7.34 -19.08
CA PRO A 98 -5.04 8.30 -20.18
C PRO A 98 -6.43 8.27 -20.83
#